data_AF-A0A9D8XNW5-F1
#
_entry.id   AF-A0A9D8XNW5-F1
#
_cell.length_a   1.000
_cell.length_b   1.000
_cell.length_c   1.000
_cell.angle_alpha   90.00
_cell.angle_beta   90.00
_cell.angle_gamma   90.00
#
_symmetry.space_group_name_H-M   'P 1'
#
loop_
_entity.id
_entity.type
_entity.pdbx_description
1 polymer ?
#
loop_
_entity_poly.entity_id
_entity_poly.type
_entity_poly.pdbx_seq_one_letter_code
_entity_poly.pdbx_strand_id
1 'polypeptide(L)' 'LEDYNRAIELNEDFAEAWYNRGVTRIYLGERNEGLRDLSRAGELGIYKAYNLIKRFSE' A
#
# COMPACT_ATOMS: atom_id res chain seq x y z
N LEU A 1 -8.27 8.55 -1.14
CA LEU A 1 -8.36 7.08 -1.40
C LEU A 1 -8.85 6.81 -2.81
N GLU A 2 -9.87 7.54 -3.26
CA GLU A 2 -10.43 7.40 -4.61
C GLU A 2 -9.38 7.55 -5.72
N ASP A 3 -8.47 8.52 -5.63
CA ASP A 3 -7.40 8.68 -6.63
C ASP A 3 -6.49 7.45 -6.74
N TYR A 4 -6.12 6.86 -5.59
CA TYR A 4 -5.30 5.64 -5.59
C TYR A 4 -6.09 4.44 -6.12
N ASN A 5 -7.38 4.34 -5.79
CA ASN A 5 -8.24 3.30 -6.36
C ASN A 5 -8.30 3.43 -7.88
N ARG A 6 -8.51 4.65 -8.38
CA ARG A 6 -8.56 4.90 -9.82
C ARG A 6 -7.23 4.61 -10.50
N ALA A 7 -6.12 4.97 -9.88
CA ALA A 7 -4.78 4.68 -10.39
C ALA A 7 -4.54 3.16 -10.49
N ILE A 8 -4.97 2.40 -9.48
CA ILE A 8 -4.86 0.93 -9.45
C ILE A 8 -5.80 0.27 -10.47
N GLU A 9 -7.02 0.79 -10.66
CA GLU A 9 -7.94 0.31 -11.70
C GLU A 9 -7.38 0.53 -13.10
N LEU A 10 -6.67 1.64 -13.33
CA LEU A 10 -6.05 1.96 -14.61
C LEU A 10 -4.76 1.16 -14.84
N ASN A 11 -4.00 0.90 -13.78
CA ASN A 11 -2.77 0.12 -13.82
C ASN A 11 -2.54 -0.60 -12.48
N GLU A 12 -2.79 -1.91 -12.47
CA GLU A 12 -2.64 -2.74 -11.27
C GLU A 12 -1.18 -2.93 -10.84
N ASP A 13 -0.22 -2.64 -11.72
CA ASP A 13 1.21 -2.73 -11.45
C ASP A 13 1.81 -1.38 -11.03
N PHE A 14 0.96 -0.35 -10.81
CA PHE A 14 1.41 0.95 -10.33
C PHE A 14 1.78 0.90 -8.85
N ALA A 15 3.01 0.46 -8.57
CA ALA A 15 3.54 0.18 -7.24
C ALA A 15 3.37 1.35 -6.26
N GLU A 16 3.57 2.59 -6.71
CA GLU A 16 3.43 3.79 -5.88
C GLU A 16 1.98 4.06 -5.45
N ALA A 17 1.00 3.72 -6.29
CA ALA A 17 -0.41 3.86 -5.94
C ALA A 17 -0.77 2.90 -4.79
N TRP A 18 -0.33 1.65 -4.87
CA TRP A 18 -0.46 0.68 -3.78
C TRP A 18 0.25 1.15 -2.52
N TYR A 19 1.49 1.63 -2.63
CA TYR A 19 2.27 2.10 -1.48
C TYR A 19 1.57 3.26 -0.77
N ASN A 20 1.19 4.29 -1.52
CA ASN A 20 0.58 5.49 -0.95
C ASN A 20 -0.82 5.21 -0.39
N ARG A 21 -1.60 4.33 -1.05
CA ARG A 21 -2.89 3.87 -0.50
C ARG A 21 -2.68 3.12 0.81
N GLY A 22 -1.70 2.22 0.86
CA GLY A 22 -1.39 1.44 2.05
C GLY A 22 -1.00 2.30 3.26
N VAL A 23 -0.10 3.25 3.06
CA VAL A 23 0.28 4.24 4.10
C VAL A 23 -0.95 5.04 4.55
N THR A 24 -1.75 5.54 3.61
CA THR A 24 -2.95 6.33 3.93
C THR A 24 -3.95 5.53 4.75
N ARG A 25 -4.24 4.29 4.37
CA ARG A 25 -5.15 3.38 5.09
C ARG A 25 -4.68 3.10 6.52
N ILE A 26 -3.38 2.88 6.72
CA ILE A 26 -2.81 2.72 8.06
C ILE A 26 -3.10 3.96 8.93
N TYR A 27 -2.91 5.17 8.40
CA TYR A 27 -3.21 6.40 9.14
C TYR A 27 -4.71 6.63 9.40
N LEU A 28 -5.59 6.01 8.61
CA LEU A 28 -7.04 6.03 8.83
C LEU A 28 -7.53 4.94 9.80
N GLY A 29 -6.63 4.10 10.33
CA GLY A 29 -6.98 2.99 11.20
C GLY A 29 -7.37 1.70 10.46
N GLU A 30 -7.40 1.73 9.12
CA GLU A 30 -7.61 0.57 8.24
C GLU A 30 -6.29 -0.22 8.10
N ARG A 31 -5.75 -0.66 9.23
CA ARG A 31 -4.39 -1.22 9.31
C ARG A 31 -4.24 -2.45 8.43
N ASN A 32 -5.19 -3.38 8.45
CA ASN A 32 -5.09 -4.65 7.73
C ASN A 32 -5.11 -4.44 6.21
N GLU A 33 -6.00 -3.58 5.73
CA GLU A 33 -6.12 -3.19 4.34
C GLU A 33 -4.86 -2.45 3.88
N GLY A 34 -4.33 -1.57 4.73
CA GLY A 34 -3.09 -0.86 4.44
C GLY A 34 -1.86 -1.77 4.36
N LEU A 35 -1.75 -2.78 5.24
CA LEU A 35 -0.68 -3.77 5.18
C LEU A 35 -0.74 -4.62 3.89
N ARG A 36 -1.95 -4.96 3.42
CA ARG A 36 -2.13 -5.68 2.14
C ARG A 36 -1.68 -4.85 0.95
N ASP A 37 -2.05 -3.57 0.93
CA ASP A 37 -1.61 -2.64 -0.11
C ASP A 37 -0.08 -2.46 -0.11
N LEU A 38 0.55 -2.35 1.07
CA LEU A 38 2.00 -2.31 1.19
C LEU A 38 2.66 -3.60 0.71
N SER A 39 2.06 -4.76 0.96
CA SER A 39 2.57 -6.05 0.46
C SER A 39 2.61 -6.05 -1.07
N ARG A 40 1.51 -5.62 -1.70
CA ARG A 40 1.43 -5.52 -3.16
C ARG A 40 2.47 -4.54 -3.73
N ALA A 41 2.69 -3.40 -3.08
CA ALA A 41 3.75 -2.47 -3.48
C ALA A 41 5.15 -3.09 -3.39
N GLY A 42 5.40 -3.92 -2.38
CA GLY A 42 6.65 -4.66 -2.22
C GLY A 42 6.87 -5.70 -3.32
N GLU A 43 5.83 -6.43 -3.71
CA GLU A 43 5.84 -7.38 -4.84
C GLU A 43 6.18 -6.67 -6.16
N LEU A 44 5.69 -5.45 -6.35
CA LEU A 44 5.92 -4.61 -7.53
C LEU A 44 7.24 -3.82 -7.50
N GLY A 45 8.10 -4.05 -6.50
CA GLY A 45 9.48 -3.54 -6.47
C GLY A 45 9.75 -2.43 -5.47
N ILE A 46 8.77 -1.91 -4.72
CA ILE A 46 9.05 -0.99 -3.59
C ILE A 46 9.34 -1.80 -2.31
N TYR A 47 10.53 -2.40 -2.27
CA TYR A 47 10.97 -3.25 -1.15
C TYR A 47 10.96 -2.55 0.21
N LYS A 48 11.08 -1.20 0.24
CA LYS A 48 10.93 -0.41 1.46
C LYS A 48 9.55 -0.58 2.14
N ALA A 49 8.52 -1.01 1.41
CA ALA A 49 7.20 -1.28 1.97
C ALA A 49 7.25 -2.35 3.06
N TYR A 50 8.13 -3.36 2.95
CA TYR A 50 8.29 -4.40 3.96
C TYR A 50 8.78 -3.87 5.31
N ASN A 51 9.57 -2.79 5.32
CA ASN A 51 9.98 -2.12 6.56
C ASN A 51 8.79 -1.49 7.28
N LEU A 52 7.85 -0.90 6.53
CA LEU A 52 6.61 -0.39 7.10
C LEU A 52 5.72 -1.53 7.58
N ILE A 53 5.57 -2.61 6.80
CA ILE A 53 4.78 -3.77 7.21
C ILE A 53 5.28 -4.29 8.55
N LYS A 54 6.59 -4.48 8.71
CA LYS A 54 7.18 -4.92 9.98
C LYS A 54 6.83 -3.98 11.13
N ARG A 55 6.98 -2.67 10.93
CA ARG A 55 6.69 -1.64 11.96
C ARG A 55 5.23 -1.62 12.41
N PHE A 56 4.29 -1.92 11.53
CA PHE A 56 2.85 -1.85 11.82
C PHE A 56 2.21 -3.22 12.08
N SER A 57 2.98 -4.31 12.02
CA SER A 57 2.54 -5.66 12.37
C SER A 57 2.81 -6.04 13.83
N GLU A 58 3.64 -5.24 14.52
CA GLU A 58 3.92 -5.32 15.95
C GLU A 58 2.90 -4.49 16.75
#